data_AF-A0A2V9LEG0-F1
#
_entry.id   AF-A0A2V9LEG0-F1
#
_cell.length_a   1.000
_cell.length_b   1.000
_cell.length_c   1.000
_cell.angle_alpha   90.00
_cell.angle_beta   90.00
_cell.angle_gamma   90.00
#
_symmetry.space_group_name_H-M   'P 1'
#
loop_
_entity.id
_entity.type
_entity.pdbx_description
1 polymer ?
#
loop_
_entity_poly.entity_id
_entity_poly.type
_entity_poly.pdbx_seq_one_letter_code
_entity_poly.pdbx_strand_id
1 'polypeptide(L)'
;MTGPNPIRKRQEFDNGLYVLESMTAPGFPGPEQFGTGRIVRIEHSGAQRTIASGLTFPTAMTFGPDGALYVSNIGFGVPIPGAGQIVRVEVTD
;
A
#
# COMPACT_ATOMS: atom_id res chain seq x y z
N MET A 1 -4.97 -25.70 -37.32
CA MET A 1 -3.79 -25.10 -36.67
C MET A 1 -4.25 -24.37 -35.43
N THR A 2 -4.08 -25.01 -34.28
CA THR A 2 -4.36 -24.46 -32.96
C THR A 2 -3.16 -23.68 -32.45
N GLY A 3 -3.41 -22.51 -31.90
CA GLY A 3 -2.55 -21.92 -30.88
C GLY A 3 -3.48 -21.40 -29.79
N PRO A 4 -3.39 -21.88 -28.53
CA PRO A 4 -4.18 -21.29 -27.46
C PRO A 4 -3.68 -19.86 -27.23
N ASN A 5 -4.65 -18.94 -27.19
CA ASN A 5 -4.48 -17.56 -26.74
C ASN A 5 -3.82 -17.57 -25.35
N PRO A 6 -2.65 -16.97 -25.12
CA PRO A 6 -2.05 -16.98 -23.79
C PRO A 6 -2.92 -16.12 -22.88
N ILE A 7 -3.72 -16.81 -22.09
CA ILE A 7 -4.40 -16.29 -20.91
C ILE A 7 -3.33 -15.50 -20.16
N ARG A 8 -3.53 -14.17 -20.07
CA ARG A 8 -2.75 -13.29 -19.21
C ARG A 8 -2.59 -14.04 -17.89
N LYS A 9 -1.36 -14.38 -17.50
CA LYS A 9 -1.07 -14.82 -16.15
C LYS A 9 -1.61 -13.71 -15.26
N ARG A 10 -2.80 -13.93 -14.71
CA ARG A 10 -3.27 -13.19 -13.55
C ARG A 10 -2.17 -13.47 -12.55
N GLN A 11 -1.33 -12.47 -12.30
CA GLN A 11 -0.39 -12.52 -11.21
C GLN A 11 -1.30 -12.65 -9.99
N GLU A 12 -1.47 -13.89 -9.53
CA GLU A 12 -2.08 -14.17 -8.24
C GLU A 12 -1.12 -13.50 -7.26
N PHE A 13 -1.41 -12.25 -6.93
CA PHE A 13 -0.80 -11.62 -5.77
C PHE A 13 -1.20 -12.52 -4.61
N ASP A 14 -0.18 -13.17 -4.08
CA ASP A 14 -0.22 -14.14 -3.00
C ASP A 14 -1.40 -13.86 -2.05
N ASN A 15 -2.32 -14.82 -1.95
CA ASN A 15 -3.78 -14.75 -1.68
C ASN A 15 -4.28 -13.99 -0.41
N GLY A 16 -3.50 -13.07 0.16
CA GLY A 16 -3.82 -12.18 1.26
C GLY A 16 -4.32 -10.81 0.83
N LEU A 17 -5.03 -10.14 1.74
CA LEU A 17 -5.56 -8.79 1.53
C LEU A 17 -4.56 -7.76 2.03
N TYR A 18 -4.11 -6.87 1.15
CA TYR A 18 -3.31 -5.70 1.54
C TYR A 18 -4.24 -4.54 1.87
N VAL A 19 -4.08 -3.97 3.07
CA VAL A 19 -4.88 -2.85 3.57
C VAL A 19 -3.96 -1.66 3.77
N LEU A 20 -4.39 -0.51 3.23
CA LEU A 20 -3.76 0.77 3.48
C LEU A 20 -4.47 1.46 4.64
N GLU A 21 -3.76 1.65 5.75
CA GLU A 21 -4.23 2.42 6.88
C GLU A 21 -3.61 3.81 6.82
N SER A 22 -4.45 4.83 6.56
CA SER A 22 -3.97 6.20 6.38
C SER A 22 -3.45 6.82 7.69
N MET A 23 -4.05 6.45 8.81
CA MET A 23 -3.77 6.96 10.15
C MET A 23 -4.05 5.86 11.16
N THR A 24 -3.20 5.70 12.17
CA THR A 24 -3.35 4.66 13.19
C THR A 24 -3.34 5.18 14.63
N ALA A 25 -3.06 6.47 14.84
CA ALA A 25 -3.19 7.09 16.14
C ALA A 25 -4.61 7.65 16.35
N PRO A 26 -5.12 7.72 17.60
CA PRO A 26 -6.41 8.33 17.88
C PRO A 26 -6.44 9.82 17.50
N GLY A 27 -7.59 10.30 17.04
CA GLY A 27 -7.83 11.72 16.77
C GLY A 27 -8.31 12.03 15.35
N PHE A 28 -8.42 13.32 15.06
CA PHE A 28 -8.69 13.81 13.72
C PHE A 28 -7.39 13.86 12.90
N PRO A 29 -7.44 14.10 11.58
CA PRO A 29 -6.22 14.36 10.81
C PRO A 29 -5.46 15.57 11.37
N GLY A 30 -4.20 15.35 11.74
CA GLY A 30 -3.33 16.37 12.35
C GLY A 30 -1.86 15.93 12.42
N PRO A 31 -0.96 16.79 12.92
CA PRO A 31 0.48 16.49 13.02
C PRO A 31 0.81 15.20 13.78
N GLU A 32 -0.01 14.81 14.75
CA GLU A 32 0.11 13.56 15.51
C GLU A 32 -0.05 12.30 14.65
N GLN A 33 -0.63 12.43 13.45
CA GLN A 33 -0.81 11.33 12.51
C GLN A 33 0.39 11.17 11.56
N PHE A 34 1.38 12.07 11.60
CA PHE A 34 2.52 11.99 10.70
C PHE A 34 3.32 10.73 11.01
N GLY A 35 3.62 9.95 9.96
CA GLY A 35 4.34 8.69 10.07
C GLY A 35 3.54 7.53 10.69
N THR A 36 2.27 7.71 11.06
CA THR A 36 1.47 6.63 11.67
C THR A 36 0.85 5.70 10.63
N GLY A 37 0.78 6.14 9.36
CA GLY A 37 0.23 5.35 8.26
C GLY A 37 1.07 4.10 8.01
N ARG A 38 0.38 3.01 7.64
CA ARG A 38 1.01 1.71 7.40
C ARG A 38 0.28 0.90 6.33
N ILE A 39 0.99 -0.08 5.81
CA ILE A 39 0.44 -1.14 4.96
C ILE A 39 0.48 -2.43 5.78
N VAL A 40 -0.67 -3.09 5.89
CA VAL A 40 -0.77 -4.41 6.53
C VAL A 40 -1.27 -5.44 5.53
N ARG A 41 -0.71 -6.65 5.62
CA ARG A 41 -1.26 -7.84 4.96
C ARG A 41 -2.12 -8.57 5.98
N ILE A 42 -3.34 -8.91 5.57
CA ILE A 42 -4.25 -9.78 6.31
C ILE A 42 -4.16 -11.16 5.67
N GLU A 43 -3.66 -12.12 6.44
CA GLU A 43 -3.58 -13.53 6.05
C GLU A 43 -4.96 -14.18 6.05
N HIS A 44 -5.11 -15.33 5.40
CA HIS A 44 -6.38 -16.10 5.42
C HIS A 44 -6.87 -16.47 6.82
N SER A 45 -5.94 -16.64 7.77
CA SER A 45 -6.26 -16.90 9.17
C SER A 45 -6.79 -15.67 9.91
N GLY A 46 -6.74 -14.48 9.30
CA GLY A 46 -7.01 -13.19 9.93
C GLY A 46 -5.80 -12.59 10.64
N ALA A 47 -4.66 -13.29 10.68
CA ALA A 47 -3.42 -12.72 11.22
C ALA A 47 -2.99 -11.50 10.40
N GLN A 48 -2.51 -10.46 11.09
CA GLN A 48 -2.02 -9.25 10.44
C GLN A 48 -0.49 -9.20 10.48
N ARG A 49 0.12 -8.84 9.34
CA ARG A 49 1.54 -8.56 9.24
C ARG A 49 1.75 -7.16 8.69
N THR A 50 2.53 -6.33 9.39
CA THR A 50 2.95 -5.03 8.87
C THR A 50 3.95 -5.24 7.73
N ILE A 51 3.65 -4.68 6.56
CA ILE A 51 4.51 -4.71 5.38
C ILE A 51 5.36 -3.45 5.31
N ALA A 52 4.77 -2.30 5.63
CA ALA A 52 5.47 -1.02 5.74
C ALA A 52 4.80 -0.13 6.78
N SER A 53 5.56 0.78 7.38
CA SER A 53 5.11 1.79 8.34
C SER A 53 5.85 3.10 8.09
N GLY A 54 5.51 4.16 8.83
CA GLY A 54 6.16 5.47 8.67
C GLY A 54 5.55 6.32 7.56
N LEU A 55 4.43 5.92 6.98
CA LEU A 55 3.74 6.70 5.95
C LEU A 55 3.01 7.89 6.57
N THR A 56 2.92 8.98 5.83
CA THR A 56 2.24 10.20 6.26
C THR A 56 1.07 10.48 5.33
N PHE A 57 -0.15 10.30 5.83
CA PHE A 57 -1.40 10.43 5.07
C PHE A 57 -1.36 9.78 3.68
N PRO A 58 -1.06 8.47 3.59
CA PRO A 58 -1.16 7.79 2.32
C PRO A 58 -2.62 7.69 1.89
N THR A 59 -2.87 7.79 0.58
CA THR A 59 -4.23 7.91 0.03
C THR A 59 -4.64 6.78 -0.90
N ALA A 60 -3.69 6.18 -1.61
CA ALA A 60 -3.96 5.09 -2.54
C ALA A 60 -2.73 4.18 -2.66
N MET A 61 -2.96 2.92 -3.02
CA MET A 61 -1.89 1.99 -3.38
C MET A 61 -2.27 1.08 -4.53
N THR A 62 -1.27 0.59 -5.25
CA THR A 62 -1.44 -0.40 -6.30
C THR A 62 -0.19 -1.26 -6.45
N PHE A 63 -0.35 -2.51 -6.91
CA PHE A 63 0.78 -3.33 -7.29
C PHE A 63 1.29 -2.94 -8.67
N GLY A 64 2.62 -2.79 -8.79
CA GLY A 64 3.29 -2.65 -10.07
C GLY A 64 3.53 -4.00 -10.76
N PRO A 65 3.90 -3.98 -12.05
CA PRO A 65 4.24 -5.20 -12.80
C PRO A 65 5.54 -5.86 -12.30
N ASP A 66 6.34 -5.15 -11.50
CA ASP A 66 7.53 -5.64 -10.81
C ASP A 66 7.21 -6.34 -9.48
N GLY A 67 5.94 -6.37 -9.07
CA GLY A 67 5.48 -7.00 -7.82
C GLY A 67 5.56 -6.11 -6.58
N ALA A 68 6.10 -4.89 -6.68
CA ALA A 68 6.15 -3.96 -5.56
C ALA A 68 4.81 -3.22 -5.38
N LEU A 69 4.55 -2.75 -4.16
CA LEU A 69 3.45 -1.82 -3.88
C LEU A 69 3.91 -0.37 -4.12
N TYR A 70 3.14 0.37 -4.90
CA TYR A 70 3.31 1.80 -5.12
C TYR A 70 2.23 2.55 -4.37
N VAL A 71 2.64 3.49 -3.52
CA VAL A 71 1.74 4.19 -2.60
C VAL A 71 1.84 5.69 -2.82
N SER A 72 0.68 6.35 -2.98
CA SER A 72 0.60 7.81 -2.89
C SER A 72 0.71 8.21 -1.43
N ASN A 73 1.84 8.83 -1.07
CA ASN A 73 2.18 9.28 0.27
C ASN A 73 2.19 10.82 0.32
N ILE A 74 1.92 11.41 1.49
CA ILE A 74 1.76 12.86 1.66
C ILE A 74 0.67 13.39 0.71
N GLY A 75 -0.44 12.64 0.59
CA GLY A 75 -1.51 12.94 -0.35
C GLY A 75 -2.59 13.89 0.21
N PHE A 76 -2.55 14.20 1.50
CA PHE A 76 -3.54 15.01 2.19
C PHE A 76 -2.91 15.81 3.33
N GLY A 77 -3.45 16.99 3.63
CA GLY A 77 -3.22 17.72 4.88
C GLY A 77 -1.84 18.37 5.10
N VAL A 78 -0.83 18.09 4.28
CA VAL A 78 0.52 18.66 4.43
C VAL A 78 0.65 19.97 3.65
N PRO A 79 0.94 21.12 4.29
CA PRO A 79 0.97 22.45 3.66
C PRO A 79 2.30 22.74 2.95
N ILE A 80 2.89 21.75 2.28
CA ILE A 80 4.16 21.90 1.56
C ILE A 80 3.89 21.58 0.09
N PRO A 81 3.77 22.60 -0.79
CA PRO A 81 3.57 22.38 -2.21
C PRO A 81 4.66 21.48 -2.80
N GLY A 82 4.24 20.47 -3.56
CA GLY A 82 5.16 19.53 -4.21
C GLY A 82 5.76 18.46 -3.28
N ALA A 83 5.38 18.39 -2.01
CA ALA A 83 5.86 17.36 -1.08
C ALA A 83 5.24 15.97 -1.28
N GLY A 84 4.24 15.85 -2.17
CA GLY A 84 3.62 14.57 -2.50
C GLY A 84 4.66 13.57 -3.00
N GLN A 85 4.50 12.30 -2.61
CA GLN A 85 5.43 11.24 -2.92
C GLN A 85 4.71 10.04 -3.52
N ILE A 86 5.39 9.34 -4.42
CA ILE A 86 5.10 7.95 -4.72
C ILE A 86 6.20 7.12 -4.08
N VAL A 87 5.82 6.32 -3.06
CA VAL A 87 6.75 5.43 -2.38
C VAL A 87 6.62 4.04 -3.00
N ARG A 88 7.75 3.41 -3.31
CA ARG A 88 7.82 2.01 -3.74
C ARG A 88 8.19 1.14 -2.54
N VAL A 89 7.37 0.14 -2.25
CA VAL A 89 7.51 -0.78 -1.13
C VAL A 89 7.71 -2.18 -1.68
N GLU A 90 8.86 -2.78 -1.37
CA GLU A 90 9.08 -4.19 -1.65
C GLU A 90 8.20 -5.05 -0.76
N VAL A 91 7.55 -6.03 -1.36
CA VAL A 91 6.72 -7.00 -0.65
C VAL A 91 7.46 -8.33 -0.69
N THR A 92 8.03 -8.71 0.45
CA THR A 92 8.68 -10.01 0.63
C THR A 92 7.81 -10.87 1.53
N ASP A 93 7.49 -12.08 1.08
CA ASP A 93 6.79 -13.10 1.88
C ASP A 93 7.56 -13.46 3.16
#